data_AF-A0A3E1QDR1-F1
#
_entry.id   AF-A0A3E1QDR1-F1
#
_cell.length_a   1.000
_cell.length_b   1.000
_cell.length_c   1.000
_cell.angle_alpha   90.00
_cell.angle_beta   90.00
_cell.angle_gamma   90.00
#
_symmetry.space_group_name_H-M   'P 1'
#
loop_
_entity.id
_entity.type
_entity.pdbx_description
1 polymer ?
#
loop_
_entity_poly.entity_id
_entity_poly.type
_entity_poly.pdbx_seq_one_letter_code
_entity_poly.pdbx_strand_id
1 'polypeptide(L)'
;MDSFITIRFKRKTAKRFQKFSKTHFKTHSEAMEAMLDFFFYNEISPKEKLGPTGRTMEAKLLKRINAVIAIIRDIEKTQTKPTVAMLQSLFKIDEPKKKPLMLEKKFTEEKKQVRFREKHNSNNQL
;
A
#
# COMPACT_ATOMS: atom_id res chain seq x y z
N MET A 1 17.94 11.37 34.51
CA MET A 1 16.56 11.89 34.63
C MET A 1 16.52 13.15 33.80
N ASP A 2 15.61 13.24 32.85
CA ASP A 2 15.48 14.45 32.06
C ASP A 2 14.96 15.59 32.95
N SER A 3 15.52 16.78 32.76
CA SER A 3 15.06 17.98 33.46
C SER A 3 13.71 18.42 32.90
N PHE A 4 12.68 18.44 33.74
CA PHE A 4 11.35 18.91 33.34
C PHE A 4 11.32 20.44 33.25
N ILE A 5 10.66 20.94 32.20
CA ILE A 5 10.41 22.37 32.01
C ILE A 5 8.92 22.65 32.23
N THR A 6 8.60 23.77 32.87
CA THR A 6 7.21 24.18 33.11
C THR A 6 6.68 25.01 31.94
N ILE A 7 5.64 24.51 31.26
CA ILE A 7 4.89 25.26 30.24
C ILE A 7 3.53 25.65 30.80
N ARG A 8 3.16 26.93 30.66
CA ARG A 8 1.88 27.46 31.18
C ARG A 8 0.78 27.34 30.12
N PHE A 9 -0.30 26.65 30.46
CA PHE A 9 -1.50 26.52 29.64
C PHE A 9 -2.71 27.20 30.28
N LYS A 10 -3.65 27.67 29.45
CA LYS A 10 -5.00 28.02 29.93
C LYS A 10 -5.62 26.78 30.57
N ARG A 11 -6.28 26.95 31.73
CA ARG A 11 -6.88 25.85 32.51
C ARG A 11 -7.79 24.93 31.68
N LYS A 12 -8.61 25.51 30.79
CA LYS A 12 -9.51 24.74 29.90
C LYS A 12 -8.72 23.83 28.94
N THR A 13 -7.65 24.35 28.34
CA THR A 13 -6.78 23.62 27.42
C THR A 13 -6.01 22.51 28.14
N ALA A 14 -5.44 22.82 29.32
CA ALA A 14 -4.73 21.85 30.14
C ALA A 14 -5.61 20.65 30.50
N LYS A 15 -6.87 20.89 30.93
CA LYS A 15 -7.82 19.81 31.24
C LYS A 15 -8.13 18.92 30.03
N ARG A 16 -8.30 19.50 28.83
CA ARG A 16 -8.53 18.74 27.60
C ARG A 16 -7.33 17.86 27.27
N PHE A 17 -6.12 18.42 27.32
CA PHE A 17 -4.88 17.68 27.05
C PHE A 17 -4.67 16.56 28.07
N GLN A 18 -4.85 16.81 29.37
CA GLN A 18 -4.74 15.80 30.40
C GLN A 18 -5.72 14.65 30.20
N LYS A 19 -6.98 14.93 29.82
CA LYS A 19 -7.97 13.89 29.51
C LYS A 19 -7.51 13.05 28.32
N PHE A 20 -7.09 13.69 27.23
CA PHE A 20 -6.59 13.00 26.03
C PHE A 20 -5.37 12.12 26.33
N SER A 21 -4.36 12.69 27.00
CA SER A 21 -3.12 11.98 27.32
C SER A 21 -3.39 10.76 28.20
N LYS A 22 -4.25 10.88 29.22
CA LYS A 22 -4.64 9.74 30.08
C LYS A 22 -5.37 8.62 29.33
N THR A 23 -6.04 8.92 28.22
CA THR A 23 -6.78 7.93 27.43
C THR A 23 -5.89 7.17 26.46
N HIS A 24 -4.89 7.84 25.88
CA HIS A 24 -4.12 7.28 24.76
C HIS A 24 -2.65 6.96 25.09
N PHE A 25 -2.09 7.53 26.15
CA PHE A 25 -0.66 7.47 26.45
C PHE A 25 -0.40 7.19 27.94
N LYS A 26 0.82 6.76 28.26
CA LYS A 26 1.22 6.50 29.65
C LYS A 26 1.66 7.78 30.35
N THR A 27 2.31 8.70 29.63
CA THR A 27 2.79 9.97 30.19
C THR A 27 2.33 11.18 29.38
N HIS A 28 2.32 12.35 30.02
CA HIS A 28 2.01 13.62 29.38
C HIS A 28 3.09 14.07 28.39
N SER A 29 4.36 13.77 28.66
CA SER A 29 5.46 14.09 27.76
C SER A 29 5.38 13.28 26.48
N GLU A 30 5.17 11.96 26.58
CA GLU A 30 5.00 11.05 25.43
C GLU A 30 3.82 11.46 24.55
N ALA A 31 2.69 11.85 25.16
CA ALA A 31 1.54 12.34 24.41
C ALA A 31 1.85 13.62 23.62
N MET A 32 2.67 14.51 24.17
CA MET A 32 3.07 15.75 23.50
C MET A 32 4.05 15.46 22.36
N GLU A 33 5.04 14.61 22.61
CA GLU A 33 6.02 14.16 21.61
C GLU A 33 5.33 13.52 20.41
N ALA A 34 4.46 12.53 20.66
CA ALA A 34 3.70 11.87 19.60
C ALA A 34 2.80 12.84 18.80
N MET A 35 2.25 13.88 19.45
CA MET A 35 1.51 14.93 18.73
C MET A 35 2.42 15.74 17.82
N LEU A 36 3.59 16.16 18.31
CA LEU A 36 4.55 16.95 17.53
C LEU A 36 5.06 16.15 16.34
N ASP A 37 5.45 14.90 16.56
CA ASP A 37 5.89 13.98 15.53
C ASP A 37 4.80 13.72 14.49
N PHE A 38 3.55 13.56 14.94
CA PHE A 38 2.43 13.39 14.02
C PHE A 38 2.30 14.57 13.05
N PHE A 39 2.37 15.82 13.52
CA PHE A 39 2.28 16.97 12.63
C PHE A 39 3.55 17.15 11.79
N PHE A 40 4.72 16.85 12.34
CA PHE A 40 5.99 16.99 11.64
C PHE A 40 6.11 15.99 10.49
N TYR A 41 5.96 14.69 10.76
CA TYR A 41 6.14 13.64 9.76
C TYR A 41 5.02 13.58 8.72
N ASN A 42 3.80 13.94 9.09
CA ASN A 42 2.70 13.95 8.13
C ASN A 42 2.57 15.28 7.38
N GLU A 43 3.40 16.29 7.70
CA GLU A 43 3.35 17.65 7.13
C GLU A 43 1.95 18.28 7.17
N ILE A 44 1.12 17.87 8.15
CA ILE A 44 -0.24 18.35 8.31
C ILE A 44 -0.23 19.57 9.23
N SER A 45 -0.88 20.65 8.79
CA SER A 45 -1.10 21.80 9.66
C SER A 45 -2.17 21.49 10.73
N PRO A 46 -1.93 21.76 12.03
CA PRO A 46 -2.96 21.61 13.07
C PRO A 46 -4.21 22.46 12.86
N LYS A 47 -4.16 23.45 11.95
CA LYS A 47 -5.28 24.31 11.56
C LYS A 47 -6.08 23.75 10.38
N GLU A 48 -5.50 22.79 9.66
CA GLU A 48 -6.16 22.19 8.50
C GLU A 48 -7.24 21.22 8.96
N LYS A 49 -8.47 21.43 8.48
CA LYS A 49 -9.58 20.52 8.74
C LYS A 49 -9.49 19.38 7.73
N LEU A 50 -8.70 18.38 8.08
CA LEU A 50 -8.86 17.06 7.48
C LEU A 50 -10.29 16.62 7.82
N GLY A 51 -11.11 16.41 6.79
CA GLY A 51 -12.53 16.07 6.95
C GLY A 51 -12.75 14.80 7.80
N PRO A 52 -13.98 14.32 7.93
CA PRO A 52 -14.35 13.24 8.86
C PRO A 52 -13.54 11.94 8.71
N THR A 53 -12.80 11.78 7.62
CA THR A 53 -11.77 10.75 7.48
C THR A 53 -10.74 11.21 6.45
N GLY A 54 -9.44 11.16 6.77
CA GLY A 54 -8.35 11.39 5.79
C GLY A 54 -8.49 10.56 4.50
N ARG A 55 -9.30 9.50 4.54
CA ARG A 55 -9.78 8.71 3.39
C ARG A 55 -10.43 9.53 2.27
N THR A 56 -11.05 10.67 2.58
CA THR A 56 -11.58 11.56 1.53
C THR A 56 -10.48 12.19 0.69
N MET A 57 -9.29 12.42 1.27
CA MET A 57 -8.10 12.85 0.52
C MET A 57 -7.52 11.71 -0.29
N GLU A 58 -7.44 10.50 0.25
CA GLU A 58 -7.02 9.30 -0.49
C GLU A 58 -7.92 9.06 -1.72
N ALA A 59 -9.24 9.14 -1.56
CA ALA A 59 -10.19 8.97 -2.65
C ALA A 59 -10.04 10.06 -3.72
N LYS A 60 -9.76 11.32 -3.32
CA LYS A 60 -9.47 12.41 -4.27
C LYS A 60 -8.14 12.19 -4.98
N LEU A 61 -7.11 11.70 -4.29
CA LEU A 61 -5.80 11.41 -4.85
C LEU A 61 -5.87 10.24 -5.84
N LEU A 62 -6.55 9.15 -5.49
CA LEU A 62 -6.82 8.01 -6.38
C LEU A 62 -7.52 8.44 -7.66
N LYS A 63 -8.52 9.32 -7.57
CA LYS A 63 -9.19 9.90 -8.75
C LYS A 63 -8.21 10.71 -9.62
N ARG A 64 -7.34 11.51 -9.01
CA ARG A 64 -6.31 12.28 -9.73
C ARG A 64 -5.30 11.37 -10.43
N ILE A 65 -4.82 10.33 -9.76
CA ILE A 65 -3.89 9.34 -10.34
C ILE A 65 -4.54 8.63 -11.54
N ASN A 66 -5.79 8.18 -11.41
CA ASN A 66 -6.51 7.54 -12.51
C ASN A 66 -6.70 8.48 -13.72
N ALA A 67 -6.93 9.77 -13.47
CA ALA A 67 -7.00 10.77 -14.54
C ALA A 67 -5.65 10.96 -15.24
N VAL A 68 -4.55 11.03 -14.49
CA VAL A 68 -3.19 11.11 -15.07
C VAL A 68 -2.86 9.87 -15.89
N ILE A 69 -3.19 8.67 -15.41
CA ILE A 69 -3.02 7.42 -16.17
C ILE A 69 -3.81 7.47 -17.48
N ALA A 70 -5.04 8.00 -17.45
CA ALA A 70 -5.86 8.16 -18.64
C ALA A 70 -5.23 9.12 -19.65
N ILE A 71 -4.71 10.26 -19.19
CA ILE A 71 -4.00 11.24 -20.04
C ILE A 71 -2.75 10.61 -20.67
N ILE A 72 -1.91 9.96 -19.87
CA ILE A 72 -0.69 9.29 -20.37
C ILE A 72 -1.06 8.23 -21.42
N ARG A 73 -2.10 7.42 -21.16
CA ARG A 73 -2.57 6.41 -22.10
C ARG A 73 -3.12 7.01 -23.39
N ASP A 74 -3.75 8.18 -23.32
CA ASP A 74 -4.27 8.90 -24.48
C ASP A 74 -3.14 9.47 -25.35
N ILE A 75 -2.14 10.11 -24.74
CA ILE A 75 -0.90 10.53 -25.41
C ILE A 75 -0.22 9.33 -26.07
N GLU A 76 -0.18 8.19 -25.39
CA GLU A 76 0.45 6.99 -25.91
C GLU A 76 -0.27 6.44 -27.15
N LYS A 77 -1.61 6.51 -27.18
CA LYS A 77 -2.42 6.06 -28.32
C LYS A 77 -2.39 7.03 -29.50
N THR A 78 -2.42 8.33 -29.24
CA THR A 78 -2.58 9.37 -30.27
C THR A 78 -1.26 9.80 -30.90
N GLN A 79 -0.18 9.86 -30.11
CA GLN A 79 1.12 10.38 -30.57
C GLN A 79 2.16 9.27 -30.67
N THR A 80 2.51 8.62 -29.56
CA THR A 80 3.73 7.79 -29.54
C THR A 80 3.58 6.48 -30.30
N LYS A 81 2.44 5.75 -30.17
CA LYS A 81 2.22 4.48 -30.90
C LYS A 81 2.18 4.66 -32.42
N PRO A 82 1.41 5.61 -32.98
CA PRO A 82 1.42 5.85 -34.42
C PRO A 82 2.80 6.28 -34.94
N THR A 83 3.53 7.13 -34.21
CA THR A 83 4.88 7.53 -34.60
C THR A 83 5.85 6.35 -34.61
N VAL A 84 5.80 5.48 -33.59
CA VAL A 84 6.61 4.25 -33.56
C VAL A 84 6.25 3.33 -34.73
N ALA A 85 4.95 3.11 -34.99
CA ALA A 85 4.50 2.28 -36.11
C ALA A 85 4.92 2.86 -37.48
N MET A 86 4.87 4.18 -37.63
CA MET A 86 5.33 4.88 -38.83
C MET A 86 6.84 4.74 -39.01
N LEU A 87 7.64 4.93 -37.95
CA LEU A 87 9.08 4.74 -38.00
C LEU A 87 9.45 3.27 -38.31
N GLN A 88 8.77 2.31 -37.70
CA GLN A 88 8.95 0.88 -38.01
C GLN A 88 8.64 0.59 -39.48
N SER A 89 7.57 1.20 -40.02
CA SER A 89 7.18 1.07 -41.43
C SER A 89 8.21 1.69 -42.38
N LEU A 90 8.79 2.85 -42.03
CA LEU A 90 9.80 3.54 -42.82
C LEU A 90 11.15 2.79 -42.84
N PHE A 91 11.56 2.23 -41.70
CA PHE A 91 12.83 1.54 -41.57
C PHE A 91 12.74 0.02 -41.82
N LYS A 92 11.55 -0.51 -42.11
CA LYS A 92 11.28 -1.97 -42.21
C LYS A 92 11.89 -2.74 -41.03
N ILE A 93 11.87 -2.13 -39.84
CA ILE A 93 12.33 -2.79 -38.63
C ILE A 93 11.19 -3.71 -38.22
N ASP A 94 11.37 -5.01 -38.46
CA ASP A 94 10.45 -6.04 -37.98
C ASP A 94 10.14 -5.78 -36.50
N GLU A 95 8.86 -5.88 -36.12
CA GLU A 95 8.44 -5.73 -34.73
C GLU A 95 9.39 -6.54 -33.82
N PRO A 96 9.88 -5.98 -32.70
CA PRO A 96 10.71 -6.75 -31.78
C PRO A 96 9.92 -8.00 -31.37
N LYS A 97 10.38 -9.17 -31.81
CA LYS A 97 9.74 -10.47 -31.56
C LYS A 97 9.31 -10.51 -30.10
N LYS A 98 7.99 -10.57 -29.87
CA LYS A 98 7.43 -10.73 -28.52
C LYS A 98 8.13 -11.92 -27.87
N LYS A 99 9.01 -11.65 -26.92
CA LYS A 99 9.65 -12.71 -26.14
C LYS A 99 8.52 -13.52 -25.51
N PRO A 100 8.43 -14.83 -25.74
CA PRO A 100 7.35 -15.63 -25.18
C PRO A 100 7.38 -15.46 -23.65
N LEU A 101 6.23 -15.09 -23.06
CA LEU A 101 6.10 -15.10 -21.61
C LEU A 101 6.33 -16.54 -21.14
N MET A 102 7.43 -16.79 -20.44
CA MET A 102 7.65 -18.05 -19.74
C MET A 102 6.71 -18.07 -18.52
N LEU A 103 5.51 -18.63 -18.71
CA LEU A 103 4.62 -18.92 -17.60
C LEU A 103 5.10 -20.22 -16.94
N GLU A 104 5.53 -20.15 -15.68
CA GLU A 104 5.73 -21.35 -14.87
C GLU A 104 4.39 -22.08 -14.79
N LYS A 105 4.33 -23.28 -15.38
CA LYS A 105 3.22 -24.20 -15.13
C LYS A 105 3.29 -24.58 -13.66
N LYS A 106 2.46 -23.96 -12.82
CA LYS A 106 2.18 -24.49 -11.50
C LYS A 106 1.54 -25.87 -11.69
N PHE A 107 2.34 -26.92 -11.54
CA PHE A 107 1.84 -28.27 -11.37
C PHE A 107 1.09 -28.28 -10.04
N THR A 108 -0.23 -28.05 -10.10
CA THR A 108 -1.09 -28.49 -9.00
C THR A 108 -1.06 -30.01 -9.07
N GLU A 109 -0.27 -30.64 -8.20
CA GLU A 109 -0.37 -32.07 -7.97
C GLU A 109 -1.77 -32.35 -7.45
N GLU A 110 -2.70 -32.63 -8.37
CA GLU A 110 -3.93 -33.32 -8.04
C GLU A 110 -3.51 -34.65 -7.42
N LYS A 111 -3.62 -34.74 -6.09
CA LYS A 111 -3.48 -35.97 -5.32
C LYS A 111 -4.46 -36.99 -5.92
N LYS A 112 -3.99 -37.82 -6.85
CA LYS A 112 -4.74 -38.98 -7.34
C LYS A 112 -5.01 -39.86 -6.12
N GLN A 113 -6.28 -39.94 -5.72
CA GLN A 113 -6.73 -40.92 -4.73
C GLN A 113 -6.39 -42.31 -5.28
N VAL A 114 -5.44 -42.99 -4.64
CA VAL A 114 -5.02 -44.34 -5.02
C VAL A 114 -6.17 -45.28 -4.67
N ARG A 115 -6.82 -45.87 -5.69
CA ARG A 115 -8.02 -46.73 -5.53
C ARG A 115 -7.74 -48.10 -4.91
N PHE A 116 -6.48 -48.53 -4.83
CA PHE A 116 -6.13 -49.85 -4.31
C PHE A 116 -4.99 -49.75 -3.30
N ARG A 117 -5.19 -50.40 -2.15
CA ARG A 117 -4.19 -50.59 -1.10
C ARG A 117 -4.12 -52.09 -0.85
N GLU A 118 -2.95 -52.69 -1.04
CA GLU A 118 -2.74 -54.11 -0.75
C GLU A 118 -2.92 -54.38 0.75
N LYS A 119 -3.64 -55.47 1.07
CA LYS A 119 -3.73 -55.99 2.43
C LYS A 119 -2.55 -56.93 2.66
N HIS A 120 -1.68 -56.59 3.61
CA HIS A 120 -0.70 -57.55 4.13
C HIS A 120 -1.43 -58.64 4.92
N ASN A 121 -1.32 -59.89 4.44
CA ASN A 121 -1.80 -61.06 5.16
C ASN A 121 -0.70 -61.52 6.13
N SER A 122 -0.91 -61.31 7.42
CA SER A 122 -0.02 -61.83 8.47
C SER A 122 -0.41 -63.27 8.79
N ASN A 123 0.24 -64.24 8.16
CA ASN A 123 0.30 -65.60 8.66
C ASN A 123 1.67 -66.22 8.32
N ASN A 124 2.55 -66.23 9.32
CA ASN A 124 3.61 -67.21 9.44
C ASN A 124 3.68 -67.59 10.92
N GLN A 125 3.14 -68.77 11.25
CA GLN A 125 3.52 -69.51 12.45
C GLN A 125 4.30 -70.74 12.00
N LEU A 126 5.54 -70.81 12.50
CA LEU A 126 6.48 -71.93 12.63
C LEU A 126 6.79 -72.80 11.41
#